data_AF-A0A834BRE4-F1
#
_entry.id   AF-A0A834BRE4-F1
#
_cell.length_a   1.000
_cell.length_b   1.000
_cell.length_c   1.000
_cell.angle_alpha   90.00
_cell.angle_beta   90.00
_cell.angle_gamma   90.00
#
_symmetry.space_group_name_H-M   'P 1'
#
loop_
_entity.id
_entity.type
_entity.pdbx_description
1 polymer ?
#
loop_
_entity_poly.entity_id
_entity_poly.type
_entity_poly.pdbx_seq_one_letter_code
_entity_poly.pdbx_strand_id
1 'polypeptide(L)'
;MRFLPTYLFQGSKIQTRVGLLMLLCTWLSNCPIAVTHFLHNSANVPFLTGQIAENLGEEEQLVQGLCALLLGISIYFNDNSLESYMKEKLKQLIEKRIGKENFIEKLGFISKHELYSRASQKPQPNFPSPECMIFDHEFTKLVKELEGVITKAIYKSSEEDKKEEEVKKTLEQHDNIVTHYKNMIREQDLQLEELKQQISTLKCQNEQLQTAVTQQASQIQQHKDQYNLLKVQLGKDSPHHGSSNGGAQVNGIPPEEIGRLREEIEELKSNQEFLRSQLAEKDSLIENLKSSQTSRDTNEATASARDSEQIAELKQELATLKSQLNSKSVEITKLQTEKQELLQKIEAFVS
;
A
#
# COMPACT_ATOMS: atom_id res chain seq x y z
N MET A 1 23.79 -0.18 -19.83
CA MET A 1 24.75 0.90 -19.47
C MET A 1 26.23 0.51 -19.48
N ARG A 2 26.62 -0.77 -19.69
CA ARG A 2 28.04 -1.18 -19.78
C ARG A 2 28.84 -0.61 -20.97
N PHE A 3 28.18 0.10 -21.88
CA PHE A 3 28.77 0.56 -23.15
C PHE A 3 28.67 2.09 -23.35
N LEU A 4 28.38 2.86 -22.29
CA LEU A 4 28.24 4.32 -22.40
C LEU A 4 29.49 5.00 -23.00
N PRO A 5 30.72 4.69 -22.53
CA PRO A 5 31.92 5.27 -23.13
C PRO A 5 32.16 4.78 -24.55
N THR A 6 31.77 3.52 -24.84
CA THR A 6 31.97 2.87 -26.14
C THR A 6 31.06 3.49 -27.22
N TYR A 7 29.75 3.63 -26.97
CA TYR A 7 28.80 4.17 -27.95
C TYR A 7 28.83 5.70 -28.02
N LEU A 8 29.11 6.40 -26.91
CA LEU A 8 29.20 7.85 -26.95
C LEU A 8 30.44 8.33 -27.70
N PHE A 9 31.55 7.59 -27.81
CA PHE A 9 32.79 8.16 -28.38
C PHE A 9 33.63 7.27 -29.32
N GLN A 10 33.20 6.06 -29.71
CA GLN A 10 33.80 5.37 -30.87
C GLN A 10 33.30 5.98 -32.20
N GLY A 11 33.80 7.17 -32.56
CA GLY A 11 33.62 7.77 -33.89
C GLY A 11 32.18 8.08 -34.30
N SER A 12 31.25 8.16 -33.33
CA SER A 12 29.85 8.46 -33.59
C SER A 12 29.65 9.96 -33.86
N LYS A 13 28.77 10.28 -34.83
CA LYS A 13 28.44 11.67 -35.18
C LYS A 13 27.91 12.42 -33.95
N ILE A 14 28.20 13.71 -33.84
CA ILE A 14 27.73 14.57 -32.75
C ILE A 14 26.22 14.44 -32.50
N GLN A 15 25.41 14.39 -33.55
CA GLN A 15 23.96 14.22 -33.46
C GLN A 15 23.56 12.95 -32.69
N THR A 16 24.27 11.84 -32.90
CA THR A 16 24.03 10.58 -32.17
C THR A 16 24.37 10.74 -30.70
N ARG A 17 25.50 11.38 -30.39
CA ARG A 17 25.95 11.62 -29.01
C ARG A 17 24.97 12.51 -28.26
N VAL A 18 24.51 13.60 -28.90
CA VAL A 18 23.49 14.50 -28.37
C VAL A 18 22.19 13.76 -28.11
N GLY A 19 21.67 13.00 -29.07
CA GLY A 19 20.46 12.19 -28.90
C GLY A 19 20.53 11.20 -27.73
N LEU A 20 21.66 10.50 -27.59
CA LEU A 20 21.89 9.56 -26.49
C LEU A 20 22.00 10.28 -25.14
N LEU A 21 22.67 11.42 -25.08
CA LEU A 21 22.77 12.21 -23.85
C LEU A 21 21.43 12.81 -23.43
N MET A 22 20.61 13.28 -24.36
CA MET A 22 19.24 13.73 -24.08
C MET A 22 18.39 12.60 -23.50
N LEU A 23 18.48 11.40 -24.08
CA LEU A 23 17.80 10.20 -23.57
C LEU A 23 18.26 9.86 -22.15
N LEU A 24 19.56 9.86 -21.90
CA LEU A 24 20.12 9.55 -20.58
C LEU A 24 19.72 10.57 -19.52
N CYS A 25 19.81 11.87 -19.84
CA CYS A 25 19.38 12.92 -18.93
C CYS A 25 17.90 12.78 -18.58
N THR A 26 17.05 12.50 -19.58
CA THR A 26 15.62 12.28 -19.39
C THR A 26 15.36 11.04 -18.53
N TRP A 27 16.10 9.95 -18.77
CA TRP A 27 15.91 8.69 -18.06
C TRP A 27 16.34 8.77 -16.58
N LEU A 28 17.43 9.47 -16.28
CA LEU A 28 17.91 9.62 -14.90
C LEU A 28 17.13 10.69 -14.12
N SER A 29 16.49 11.63 -14.80
CA SER A 29 15.69 12.67 -14.15
C SER A 29 14.54 12.05 -13.34
N ASN A 30 14.35 12.50 -12.09
CA ASN A 30 13.34 12.00 -11.17
C ASN A 30 13.37 10.47 -10.94
N CYS A 31 14.50 9.80 -11.21
CA CYS A 31 14.63 8.34 -11.07
C CYS A 31 15.92 7.95 -10.32
N PRO A 32 15.91 7.96 -8.97
CA PRO A 32 17.09 7.62 -8.16
C PRO A 32 17.68 6.23 -8.46
N ILE A 33 16.82 5.25 -8.75
CA ILE A 33 17.23 3.88 -9.13
C ILE A 33 18.06 3.89 -10.43
N ALA A 34 17.63 4.65 -11.44
CA ALA A 34 18.38 4.79 -12.69
C ALA A 34 19.73 5.49 -12.45
N VAL A 35 19.76 6.49 -11.58
CA VAL A 35 21.01 7.16 -11.14
C VAL A 35 21.95 6.15 -10.47
N THR A 36 21.47 5.34 -9.54
CA THR A 36 22.28 4.31 -8.87
C THR A 36 22.85 3.31 -9.86
N HIS A 37 22.04 2.80 -10.80
CA HIS A 37 22.52 1.91 -11.85
C HIS A 37 23.56 2.56 -12.78
N PHE A 38 23.39 3.85 -13.08
CA PHE A 38 24.34 4.61 -13.88
C PHE A 38 25.68 4.78 -13.15
N LEU A 39 25.65 5.16 -11.89
CA LEU A 39 26.85 5.37 -11.06
C LEU A 39 27.56 4.07 -10.69
N HIS A 40 26.85 2.94 -10.66
CA HIS A 40 27.42 1.63 -10.36
C HIS A 40 28.49 1.20 -11.39
N ASN A 41 28.41 1.69 -12.63
CA ASN A 41 29.47 1.48 -13.61
C ASN A 41 30.60 2.51 -13.40
N SER A 42 31.73 2.05 -12.84
CA SER A 42 32.89 2.87 -12.48
C SER A 42 33.54 3.62 -13.63
N ALA A 43 33.26 3.26 -14.89
CA ALA A 43 33.76 3.96 -16.06
C ALA A 43 33.02 5.28 -16.35
N ASN A 44 31.76 5.40 -15.93
CA ASN A 44 30.89 6.50 -16.33
C ASN A 44 31.31 7.85 -15.74
N VAL A 45 31.59 7.91 -14.43
CA VAL A 45 31.96 9.15 -13.75
C VAL A 45 33.31 9.69 -14.24
N PRO A 46 34.41 8.90 -14.29
CA PRO A 46 35.68 9.35 -14.85
C PRO A 46 35.52 9.87 -16.28
N PHE A 47 34.76 9.16 -17.11
CA PHE A 47 34.48 9.57 -18.49
C PHE A 47 33.79 10.94 -18.55
N LEU A 48 32.66 11.13 -17.84
CA LEU A 48 31.96 12.42 -17.82
C LEU A 48 32.88 13.53 -17.34
N THR A 49 33.65 13.26 -16.30
CA THR A 49 34.52 14.28 -15.69
C THR A 49 35.68 14.68 -16.60
N GLY A 50 36.25 13.75 -17.37
CA GLY A 50 37.23 14.05 -18.40
C GLY A 50 36.63 14.89 -19.52
N GLN A 51 35.47 14.49 -20.04
CA GLN A 51 34.77 15.21 -21.11
C GLN A 51 34.42 16.66 -20.74
N ILE A 52 34.02 16.90 -19.49
CA ILE A 52 33.70 18.26 -19.02
C ILE A 52 34.96 19.08 -18.76
N ALA A 53 36.04 18.45 -18.27
CA ALA A 53 37.28 19.15 -17.92
C ALA A 53 38.14 19.53 -19.14
N GLU A 54 38.00 18.82 -20.26
CA GLU A 54 38.78 19.08 -21.47
C GLU A 54 38.41 20.44 -22.11
N ASN A 55 39.42 21.13 -22.68
CA ASN A 55 39.19 22.34 -23.47
C ASN A 55 39.00 21.95 -24.94
N LEU A 56 37.78 21.54 -25.29
CA LEU A 56 37.41 21.14 -26.64
C LEU A 56 36.99 22.35 -27.49
N GLY A 57 36.97 22.18 -28.81
CA GLY A 57 36.49 23.22 -29.74
C GLY A 57 34.99 23.49 -29.63
N GLU A 58 34.52 24.58 -30.25
CA GLU A 58 33.11 25.02 -30.20
C GLU A 58 32.11 23.93 -30.57
N GLU A 59 32.45 23.11 -31.58
CA GLU A 59 31.63 21.98 -32.05
C GLU A 59 31.31 20.97 -30.94
N GLU A 60 32.20 20.77 -29.96
CA GLU A 60 32.02 19.78 -28.88
C GLU A 60 31.36 20.38 -27.64
N GLN A 61 31.23 21.71 -27.54
CA GLN A 61 30.73 22.39 -26.34
C GLN A 61 29.32 21.93 -25.95
N LEU A 62 28.46 21.64 -26.92
CA LEU A 62 27.14 21.10 -26.64
C LEU A 62 27.22 19.74 -25.93
N VAL A 63 28.10 18.85 -26.39
CA VAL A 63 28.31 17.53 -25.77
C VAL A 63 28.87 17.69 -24.37
N GLN A 64 29.79 18.63 -24.15
CA GLN A 64 30.30 18.95 -22.82
C GLN A 64 29.21 19.44 -21.88
N GLY A 65 28.35 20.35 -22.35
CA GLY A 65 27.22 20.84 -21.57
C GLY A 65 26.25 19.73 -21.20
N LEU A 66 25.92 18.84 -22.14
CA LEU A 66 25.07 17.68 -21.88
C LEU A 66 25.71 16.67 -20.91
N CYS A 67 27.02 16.47 -20.96
CA CYS A 67 27.75 15.69 -19.96
C CYS A 67 27.69 16.34 -18.57
N ALA A 68 27.81 17.67 -18.49
CA ALA A 68 27.66 18.41 -17.24
C ALA A 68 26.23 18.28 -16.68
N LEU A 69 25.21 18.39 -17.53
CA LEU A 69 23.82 18.16 -17.13
C LEU A 69 23.62 16.74 -16.60
N LEU A 70 24.12 15.72 -17.29
CA LEU A 70 23.99 14.33 -16.87
C LEU A 70 24.66 14.06 -15.51
N LEU A 71 25.86 14.62 -15.30
CA LEU A 71 26.55 14.55 -14.01
C LEU A 71 25.78 15.32 -12.92
N GLY A 72 25.23 16.48 -13.25
CA GLY A 72 24.40 17.29 -12.36
C GLY A 72 23.12 16.57 -11.93
N ILE A 73 22.41 15.94 -12.86
CA ILE A 73 21.24 15.07 -12.61
C ILE A 73 21.63 13.92 -11.69
N SER A 74 22.78 13.28 -11.94
CA SER A 74 23.31 12.19 -11.12
C SER A 74 23.68 12.60 -9.70
N ILE A 75 23.84 13.91 -9.43
CA ILE A 75 24.02 14.46 -8.08
C ILE A 75 22.66 14.83 -7.49
N TYR A 76 21.84 15.56 -8.24
CA TYR A 76 20.58 16.11 -7.76
C TYR A 76 19.60 15.01 -7.33
N PHE A 77 19.40 14.00 -8.17
CA PHE A 77 18.48 12.87 -7.94
C PHE A 77 19.13 11.66 -7.26
N ASN A 78 20.36 11.79 -6.77
CA ASN A 78 21.02 10.74 -6.00
C ASN A 78 20.32 10.56 -4.64
N ASP A 79 20.10 9.33 -4.20
CA ASP A 79 19.54 9.00 -2.89
C ASP A 79 20.61 8.56 -1.87
N ASN A 80 21.89 8.69 -2.25
CA ASN A 80 23.06 8.24 -1.49
C ASN A 80 23.10 6.74 -1.18
N SER A 81 22.30 5.92 -1.87
CA SER A 81 22.30 4.45 -1.69
C SER A 81 23.62 3.79 -2.09
N LEU A 82 24.39 4.40 -3.01
CA LEU A 82 25.68 3.90 -3.47
C LEU A 82 26.86 4.62 -2.81
N GLU A 83 27.53 3.93 -1.89
CA GLU A 83 28.61 4.51 -1.08
C GLU A 83 29.79 5.05 -1.91
N SER A 84 30.15 4.41 -3.03
CA SER A 84 31.26 4.83 -3.89
C SER A 84 31.03 6.20 -4.55
N TYR A 85 29.78 6.58 -4.77
CA TYR A 85 29.38 7.81 -5.47
C TYR A 85 28.21 8.54 -4.78
N MET A 86 28.36 8.81 -3.49
CA MET A 86 27.47 9.72 -2.76
C MET A 86 27.55 11.15 -3.32
N LYS A 87 26.51 11.96 -3.10
CA LYS A 87 26.43 13.37 -3.57
C LYS A 87 27.69 14.16 -3.26
N GLU A 88 28.14 14.11 -2.01
CA GLU A 88 29.31 14.86 -1.56
C GLU A 88 30.60 14.45 -2.27
N LYS A 89 30.79 13.14 -2.51
CA LYS A 89 31.95 12.63 -3.25
C LYS A 89 31.97 13.13 -4.69
N LEU A 90 30.80 13.18 -5.34
CA LEU A 90 30.65 13.71 -6.70
C LEU A 90 30.88 15.22 -6.76
N LYS A 91 30.35 16.00 -5.80
CA LYS A 91 30.60 17.45 -5.67
C LYS A 91 32.09 17.75 -5.50
N GLN A 92 32.77 17.01 -4.62
CA GLN A 92 34.22 17.16 -4.41
C GLN A 92 35.03 16.79 -5.66
N LEU A 93 34.56 15.80 -6.43
CA LEU A 93 35.21 15.43 -7.68
C LEU A 93 35.09 16.57 -8.70
N ILE A 94 33.91 17.16 -8.86
CA ILE A 94 33.72 18.36 -9.70
C ILE A 94 34.66 19.47 -9.25
N GLU A 95 34.68 19.79 -7.96
CA GLU A 95 35.52 20.87 -7.42
C GLU A 95 37.02 20.65 -7.69
N LYS A 96 37.50 19.41 -7.54
CA LYS A 96 38.93 19.09 -7.72
C LYS A 96 39.37 18.91 -9.17
N ARG A 97 38.49 18.41 -10.05
CA ARG A 97 38.85 18.01 -11.42
C ARG A 97 38.44 19.03 -12.49
N ILE A 98 37.40 19.81 -12.22
CA ILE A 98 36.80 20.73 -13.21
C ILE A 98 36.80 22.16 -12.64
N GLY A 99 36.45 22.31 -11.36
CA GLY A 99 36.10 23.58 -10.74
C GLY A 99 34.59 23.86 -10.84
N LYS A 100 33.97 24.28 -9.74
CA LYS A 100 32.51 24.51 -9.67
C LYS A 100 32.04 25.56 -10.69
N GLU A 101 32.76 26.66 -10.82
CA GLU A 101 32.44 27.72 -11.78
C GLU A 101 32.50 27.23 -13.22
N ASN A 102 33.58 26.52 -13.59
CA ASN A 102 33.75 25.95 -14.92
C ASN A 102 32.66 24.91 -15.22
N PHE A 103 32.32 24.05 -14.26
CA PHE A 103 31.20 23.11 -14.42
C PHE A 103 29.88 23.80 -14.76
N ILE A 104 29.56 24.91 -14.08
CA ILE A 104 28.34 25.69 -14.36
C ILE A 104 28.42 26.44 -15.69
N GLU A 105 29.60 26.95 -16.06
CA GLU A 105 29.82 27.55 -17.38
C GLU A 105 29.54 26.53 -18.49
N LYS A 106 30.09 25.31 -18.38
CA LYS A 106 29.87 24.22 -19.34
C LYS A 106 28.41 23.80 -19.39
N LEU A 107 27.73 23.69 -18.24
CA LEU A 107 26.29 23.41 -18.18
C LEU A 107 25.48 24.44 -19.00
N GLY A 108 25.85 25.72 -18.93
CA GLY A 108 25.22 26.80 -19.67
C GLY A 108 25.43 26.76 -21.20
N PHE A 109 26.31 25.91 -21.74
CA PHE A 109 26.45 25.74 -23.18
C PHE A 109 25.20 25.20 -23.85
N ILE A 110 24.35 24.47 -23.11
CA ILE A 110 23.12 23.90 -23.66
C ILE A 110 22.13 25.03 -24.00
N SER A 111 21.84 25.91 -23.04
CA SER A 111 20.84 26.98 -23.20
C SER A 111 21.34 28.13 -24.09
N LYS A 112 22.66 28.28 -24.23
CA LYS A 112 23.32 29.26 -25.13
C LYS A 112 23.47 28.78 -26.58
N HIS A 113 23.27 27.49 -26.86
CA HIS A 113 23.41 26.96 -28.20
C HIS A 113 22.40 27.60 -29.17
N GLU A 114 22.84 27.95 -30.38
CA GLU A 114 22.04 28.69 -31.38
C GLU A 114 20.67 28.07 -31.68
N LEU A 115 20.60 26.73 -31.76
CA LEU A 115 19.37 26.00 -32.03
C LEU A 115 18.43 25.81 -30.81
N TYR A 116 18.89 26.10 -29.59
CA TYR A 116 18.11 25.85 -28.37
C TYR A 116 16.84 26.70 -28.30
N SER A 117 16.98 28.01 -28.55
CA SER A 117 15.85 28.96 -28.51
C SER A 117 14.74 28.54 -29.47
N ARG A 118 15.10 28.11 -30.68
CA ARG A 118 14.13 27.63 -31.68
C ARG A 118 13.40 26.37 -31.22
N ALA A 119 14.12 25.37 -30.70
CA ALA A 119 13.52 24.12 -30.23
C ALA A 119 12.57 24.34 -29.04
N SER A 120 12.84 25.34 -28.20
CA SER A 120 12.02 25.65 -27.02
C SER A 120 10.64 26.26 -27.32
N GLN A 121 10.40 26.74 -28.55
CA GLN A 121 9.18 27.49 -28.86
C GLN A 121 7.96 26.62 -29.17
N LYS A 122 8.16 25.50 -29.89
CA LYS A 122 7.04 24.68 -30.38
C LYS A 122 7.37 23.18 -30.28
N PRO A 123 6.40 22.33 -29.93
CA PRO A 123 6.59 20.87 -29.89
C PRO A 123 6.84 20.23 -31.26
N GLN A 124 6.45 20.89 -32.34
CA GLN A 124 6.54 20.31 -33.68
C GLN A 124 7.99 20.32 -34.17
N PRO A 125 8.56 19.16 -34.54
CA PRO A 125 9.89 19.09 -35.14
C PRO A 125 9.85 19.74 -36.52
N ASN A 126 10.38 20.95 -36.64
CA ASN A 126 10.47 21.67 -37.90
C ASN A 126 11.91 22.17 -38.10
N PHE A 127 12.71 21.33 -38.74
CA PHE A 127 14.13 21.56 -39.00
C PHE A 127 14.35 21.90 -40.48
N PRO A 128 15.17 22.91 -40.82
CA PRO A 128 15.46 23.27 -42.22
C PRO A 128 16.22 22.18 -42.98
N SER A 129 17.06 21.42 -42.28
CA SER A 129 17.86 20.32 -42.80
C SER A 129 18.10 19.27 -41.70
N PRO A 130 18.52 18.03 -42.04
CA PRO A 130 18.83 16.99 -41.06
C PRO A 130 19.92 17.37 -40.05
N GLU A 131 20.83 18.27 -40.43
CA GLU A 131 21.93 18.76 -39.59
C GLU A 131 21.42 19.64 -38.46
N CYS A 132 20.29 20.34 -38.66
CA CYS A 132 19.67 21.16 -37.62
C CYS A 132 18.83 20.35 -36.61
N MET A 133 18.66 19.04 -36.81
CA MET A 133 17.93 18.17 -35.89
C MET A 133 18.82 17.80 -34.69
N ILE A 134 18.95 18.74 -33.75
CA ILE A 134 19.84 18.63 -32.58
C ILE A 134 19.03 18.53 -31.28
N PHE A 135 18.07 19.43 -31.04
CA PHE A 135 17.30 19.49 -29.81
C PHE A 135 15.86 18.99 -29.98
N ASP A 136 15.40 18.25 -28.97
CA ASP A 136 13.99 17.94 -28.77
C ASP A 136 13.29 19.03 -27.91
N HIS A 137 12.02 19.29 -28.18
CA HIS A 137 11.25 20.32 -27.48
C HIS A 137 11.08 20.03 -25.99
N GLU A 138 10.69 18.80 -25.62
CA GLU A 138 10.49 18.44 -24.21
C GLU A 138 11.82 18.43 -23.45
N PHE A 139 12.90 18.05 -24.13
CA PHE A 139 14.24 18.15 -23.56
C PHE A 139 14.63 19.60 -23.19
N THR A 140 14.26 20.61 -23.99
CA THR A 140 14.51 22.02 -23.61
C THR A 140 13.78 22.43 -22.33
N LYS A 141 12.59 21.87 -22.07
CA LYS A 141 11.87 22.14 -20.81
C LYS A 141 12.60 21.50 -19.62
N LEU A 142 13.08 20.27 -19.79
CA LEU A 142 13.88 19.58 -18.78
C LEU A 142 15.13 20.39 -18.41
N VAL A 143 15.87 20.90 -19.41
CA VAL A 143 17.04 21.76 -19.18
C VAL A 143 16.65 23.01 -18.39
N LYS A 144 15.59 23.70 -18.80
CA LYS A 144 15.10 24.92 -18.12
C LYS A 144 14.69 24.68 -16.66
N GLU A 145 14.07 23.53 -16.39
CA GLU A 145 13.67 23.14 -15.03
C GLU A 145 14.89 22.82 -14.15
N LEU A 146 15.85 22.06 -14.69
CA LEU A 146 16.93 21.48 -13.91
C LEU A 146 18.17 22.37 -13.78
N GLU A 147 18.47 23.22 -14.77
CA GLU A 147 19.72 24.01 -14.80
C GLU A 147 19.90 24.81 -13.50
N GLY A 148 18.89 25.60 -13.11
CA GLY A 148 18.97 26.43 -11.90
C GLY A 148 19.02 25.66 -10.59
N VAL A 149 18.29 24.55 -10.46
CA VAL A 149 18.30 23.73 -9.23
C VAL A 149 19.59 22.93 -9.11
N ILE A 150 20.16 22.46 -10.22
CA ILE A 150 21.47 21.81 -10.26
C ILE A 150 22.55 22.83 -9.88
N THR A 151 22.53 24.05 -10.43
CA THR A 151 23.49 25.11 -10.03
C THR A 151 23.49 25.33 -8.53
N LYS A 152 22.31 25.50 -7.92
CA LYS A 152 22.19 25.64 -6.46
C LYS A 152 22.74 24.42 -5.73
N ALA A 153 22.38 23.21 -6.18
CA ALA A 153 22.84 21.98 -5.56
C ALA A 153 24.36 21.81 -5.58
N ILE A 154 25.05 22.23 -6.64
CA ILE A 154 26.52 22.15 -6.75
C ILE A 154 27.23 23.07 -5.75
N TYR A 155 26.71 24.26 -5.51
CA TYR A 155 27.29 25.21 -4.55
C TYR A 155 26.89 24.93 -3.10
N LYS A 156 25.79 24.21 -2.89
CA LYS A 156 25.27 23.88 -1.57
C LYS A 156 26.27 23.07 -0.74
N SER A 157 26.49 23.51 0.50
CA SER A 157 27.43 22.90 1.43
C SER A 157 26.90 21.60 2.05
N SER A 158 27.81 20.74 2.52
CA SER A 158 27.45 19.48 3.18
C SER A 158 26.58 19.69 4.42
N GLU A 159 26.79 20.77 5.17
CA GLU A 159 25.99 21.10 6.36
C GLU A 159 24.56 21.50 6.01
N GLU A 160 24.37 22.21 4.90
CA GLU A 160 23.02 22.54 4.39
C GLU A 160 22.31 21.30 3.83
N ASP A 161 23.04 20.37 3.21
CA ASP A 161 22.49 19.08 2.78
C ASP A 161 22.00 18.24 3.97
N LYS A 162 22.80 18.13 5.04
CA LYS A 162 22.40 17.41 6.26
C LYS A 162 21.16 18.01 6.91
N LYS A 163 21.07 19.34 7.00
CA LYS A 163 19.92 20.05 7.56
C LYS A 163 18.64 19.80 6.76
N GLU A 164 18.71 19.91 5.44
CA GLU A 164 17.53 19.62 4.60
C GLU A 164 17.09 18.16 4.71
N GLU A 165 18.04 17.22 4.80
CA GLU A 165 17.73 15.80 4.93
C GLU A 165 17.14 15.47 6.31
N GLU A 166 17.56 16.15 7.38
CA GLU A 166 16.96 16.07 8.71
C GLU A 166 15.53 16.64 8.73
N VAL A 167 15.32 17.80 8.10
CA VAL A 167 13.99 18.40 7.96
C VAL A 167 13.07 17.47 7.16
N LYS A 168 13.57 16.88 6.07
CA LYS A 168 12.81 15.93 5.25
C LYS A 168 12.42 14.69 6.04
N LYS A 169 13.35 14.09 6.79
CA LYS A 169 13.06 12.94 7.68
C LYS A 169 12.02 13.29 8.74
N THR A 170 12.09 14.49 9.30
CA THR A 170 11.11 14.97 10.29
C THR A 170 9.72 15.13 9.66
N LEU A 171 9.65 15.67 8.44
CA LEU A 171 8.40 15.79 7.69
C LEU A 171 7.80 14.42 7.33
N GLU A 172 8.61 13.48 6.88
CA GLU A 172 8.18 12.10 6.59
C GLU A 172 7.70 11.39 7.85
N GLN A 173 8.39 11.57 8.99
CA GLN A 173 7.91 11.08 10.28
C GLN A 173 6.56 11.69 10.65
N HIS A 174 6.39 13.00 10.47
CA HIS A 174 5.12 13.67 10.71
C HIS A 174 4.00 13.13 9.80
N ASP A 175 4.27 12.93 8.52
CA ASP A 175 3.28 12.39 7.56
C ASP A 175 2.89 10.94 7.89
N ASN A 176 3.85 10.12 8.32
CA ASN A 176 3.59 8.78 8.82
C ASN A 176 2.70 8.79 10.06
N ILE A 177 2.97 9.68 11.01
CA ILE A 177 2.15 9.86 12.23
C ILE A 177 0.72 10.29 11.85
N VAL A 178 0.59 11.29 10.96
CA VAL A 178 -0.72 11.75 10.48
C VAL A 178 -1.49 10.63 9.78
N THR A 179 -0.81 9.82 8.96
CA THR A 179 -1.41 8.68 8.28
C THR A 179 -1.89 7.63 9.28
N HIS A 180 -1.11 7.33 10.32
CA HIS A 180 -1.50 6.43 11.40
C HIS A 180 -2.76 6.92 12.12
N TYR A 181 -2.80 8.20 12.52
CA TYR A 181 -3.98 8.78 13.16
C TYR A 181 -5.21 8.78 12.25
N LYS A 182 -5.05 9.11 10.95
CA LYS A 182 -6.16 9.02 9.98
C LYS A 182 -6.73 7.60 9.87
N ASN A 183 -5.86 6.58 9.86
CA ASN A 183 -6.31 5.19 9.81
C ASN A 183 -7.02 4.78 11.10
N MET A 184 -6.51 5.18 12.26
CA MET A 184 -7.15 4.90 13.55
C MET A 184 -8.53 5.55 13.66
N ILE A 185 -8.69 6.80 13.18
CA ILE A 185 -9.99 7.48 13.16
C ILE A 185 -10.98 6.72 12.26
N ARG A 186 -10.56 6.29 11.06
CA ARG A 186 -11.43 5.50 10.16
C ARG A 186 -11.89 4.19 10.79
N GLU A 187 -10.99 3.50 11.48
CA GLU A 187 -11.30 2.26 12.18
C GLU A 187 -12.28 2.50 13.34
N GLN A 188 -12.05 3.56 14.11
CA GLN A 188 -12.96 3.98 15.19
C GLN A 188 -14.35 4.36 14.65
N ASP A 189 -14.42 5.09 13.53
CA ASP A 189 -15.68 5.45 12.89
C ASP A 189 -16.44 4.21 12.42
N LEU A 190 -15.75 3.21 11.87
CA LEU A 190 -16.34 1.94 11.45
C LEU A 190 -16.93 1.16 12.63
N GLN A 191 -16.17 1.02 13.72
CA GLN A 191 -16.63 0.33 14.94
C GLN A 191 -17.80 1.06 15.59
N LEU A 192 -17.78 2.40 15.57
CA LEU A 192 -18.85 3.23 16.11
C LEU A 192 -20.14 3.05 15.30
N GLU A 193 -20.05 2.95 13.98
CA GLU A 193 -21.19 2.68 13.11
C GLU A 193 -21.74 1.25 13.32
N GLU A 194 -20.86 0.25 13.48
CA GLU A 194 -21.27 -1.12 13.78
C GLU A 194 -22.02 -1.20 15.12
N LEU A 195 -21.47 -0.56 16.17
CA LEU A 195 -22.13 -0.51 17.48
C LEU A 195 -23.49 0.20 17.41
N LYS A 196 -23.60 1.30 16.66
CA LYS A 196 -24.89 1.97 16.43
C LYS A 196 -25.89 1.04 15.74
N GLN A 197 -25.45 0.28 14.74
CA GLN A 197 -26.29 -0.68 14.01
C GLN A 197 -26.77 -1.80 14.94
N GLN A 198 -25.89 -2.33 15.80
CA GLN A 198 -26.24 -3.32 16.82
C GLN A 198 -27.26 -2.77 17.83
N ILE A 199 -27.05 -1.55 18.34
CA ILE A 199 -28.00 -0.88 19.25
C ILE A 199 -29.36 -0.70 18.58
N SER A 200 -29.40 -0.26 17.32
CA SER A 200 -30.65 -0.11 16.57
C SER A 200 -31.39 -1.44 16.42
N THR A 201 -30.66 -2.51 16.10
CA THR A 201 -31.22 -3.86 15.93
C THR A 201 -31.79 -4.39 17.25
N LEU A 202 -31.02 -4.31 18.34
CA LEU A 202 -31.46 -4.74 19.67
C LEU A 202 -32.68 -3.92 20.15
N LYS A 203 -32.70 -2.61 19.87
CA LYS A 203 -33.84 -1.75 20.21
C LYS A 203 -35.11 -2.19 19.48
N CYS A 204 -35.02 -2.48 18.17
CA CYS A 204 -36.15 -2.99 17.39
C CYS A 204 -36.65 -4.34 17.92
N GLN A 205 -35.74 -5.27 18.23
CA GLN A 205 -36.10 -6.56 18.83
C GLN A 205 -36.81 -6.39 20.18
N ASN A 206 -36.36 -5.45 21.01
CA ASN A 206 -36.97 -5.18 22.30
C ASN A 206 -38.39 -4.61 22.14
N GLU A 207 -38.60 -3.67 21.20
CA GLU A 207 -39.93 -3.14 20.88
C GLU A 207 -40.89 -4.23 20.37
N GLN A 208 -40.40 -5.16 19.55
CA GLN A 208 -41.18 -6.32 19.09
C GLN A 208 -41.57 -7.25 20.24
N LEU A 209 -40.62 -7.60 21.11
CA LEU A 209 -40.87 -8.43 22.29
C LEU A 209 -41.86 -7.76 23.26
N GLN A 210 -41.72 -6.45 23.49
CA GLN A 210 -42.64 -5.68 24.31
C GLN A 210 -44.08 -5.73 23.75
N THR A 211 -44.21 -5.65 22.42
CA THR A 211 -45.52 -5.74 21.74
C THR A 211 -46.12 -7.14 21.89
N ALA A 212 -45.32 -8.19 21.70
CA ALA A 212 -45.74 -9.58 21.84
C ALA A 212 -46.19 -9.90 23.28
N VAL A 213 -45.44 -9.44 24.28
CA VAL A 213 -45.81 -9.57 25.71
C VAL A 213 -47.14 -8.88 25.98
N THR A 214 -47.34 -7.67 25.43
CA THR A 214 -48.60 -6.93 25.59
C THR A 214 -49.79 -7.67 24.98
N GLN A 215 -49.62 -8.25 23.79
CA GLN A 215 -50.65 -9.06 23.13
C GLN A 215 -50.96 -10.36 23.90
N GLN A 216 -49.94 -11.06 24.40
CA GLN A 216 -50.18 -12.25 25.22
C GLN A 216 -50.91 -11.90 26.51
N ALA A 217 -50.54 -10.80 27.17
CA ALA A 217 -51.22 -10.34 28.38
C ALA A 217 -52.70 -10.05 28.12
N SER A 218 -53.05 -9.43 26.98
CA SER A 218 -54.45 -9.18 26.62
C SER A 218 -55.22 -10.46 26.30
N GLN A 219 -54.61 -11.43 25.61
CA GLN A 219 -55.20 -12.76 25.37
C GLN A 219 -55.47 -13.51 26.69
N ILE A 220 -54.49 -13.50 27.61
CA ILE A 220 -54.65 -14.09 28.94
C ILE A 220 -55.83 -13.46 29.69
N GLN A 221 -55.95 -12.13 29.62
CA GLN A 221 -57.07 -11.43 30.25
C GLN A 221 -58.42 -11.81 29.62
N GLN A 222 -58.51 -11.87 28.29
CA GLN A 222 -59.73 -12.32 27.60
C GLN A 222 -60.12 -13.74 27.99
N HIS A 223 -59.18 -14.68 28.03
CA HIS A 223 -59.44 -16.06 28.44
C HIS A 223 -59.91 -16.13 29.90
N LYS A 224 -59.33 -15.31 30.78
CA LYS A 224 -59.73 -15.22 32.19
C LYS A 224 -61.16 -14.69 32.33
N ASP A 225 -61.55 -13.71 31.52
CA ASP A 225 -62.90 -13.15 31.51
C ASP A 225 -63.93 -14.16 30.96
N GLN A 226 -63.59 -14.89 29.89
CA GLN A 226 -64.42 -16.00 29.38
C GLN A 226 -64.61 -17.11 30.42
N TYR A 227 -63.53 -17.50 31.11
CA TYR A 227 -63.59 -18.49 32.19
C TYR A 227 -64.52 -18.03 33.32
N ASN A 228 -64.42 -16.77 33.74
CA ASN A 228 -65.30 -16.21 34.78
C ASN A 228 -66.77 -16.21 34.34
N LEU A 229 -67.05 -15.89 33.06
CA LEU A 229 -68.40 -15.90 32.51
C LEU A 229 -69.01 -17.31 32.51
N LEU A 230 -68.26 -18.30 32.02
CA LEU A 230 -68.69 -19.71 32.04
C LEU A 230 -68.94 -20.19 33.47
N LYS A 231 -68.07 -19.83 34.41
CA LYS A 231 -68.22 -20.17 35.83
C LYS A 231 -69.50 -19.59 36.43
N VAL A 232 -69.90 -18.38 36.05
CA VAL A 232 -71.15 -17.75 36.48
C VAL A 232 -72.38 -18.41 35.83
N GLN A 233 -72.29 -18.80 34.55
CA GLN A 233 -73.37 -19.55 33.87
C GLN A 233 -73.61 -20.91 34.51
N LEU A 234 -72.57 -21.69 34.82
CA LEU A 234 -72.71 -22.94 35.59
C LEU A 234 -73.28 -22.73 36.99
N GLY A 235 -73.09 -21.55 37.59
CA GLY A 235 -73.66 -21.21 38.90
C GLY A 235 -75.14 -20.80 38.88
N LYS A 236 -75.71 -20.51 37.69
CA LYS A 236 -77.11 -20.05 37.53
C LYS A 236 -78.10 -21.17 37.20
N ASP A 237 -77.66 -22.37 36.82
CA ASP A 237 -78.52 -23.56 36.62
C ASP A 237 -78.89 -24.29 37.92
N SER A 238 -78.99 -23.55 39.02
CA SER A 238 -79.60 -24.06 40.25
C SER A 238 -80.43 -22.92 40.85
N PRO A 239 -81.73 -22.87 40.52
CA PRO A 239 -82.68 -23.53 41.40
C PRO A 239 -83.95 -24.12 40.73
N HIS A 240 -84.47 -25.18 41.37
CA HIS A 240 -85.86 -25.69 41.32
C HIS A 240 -86.39 -26.40 40.06
N HIS A 241 -86.41 -27.74 40.09
CA HIS A 241 -87.68 -28.46 39.95
C HIS A 241 -87.68 -29.79 40.73
N GLY A 242 -88.74 -30.02 41.49
CA GLY A 242 -88.93 -31.21 42.30
C GLY A 242 -89.62 -32.33 41.54
N SER A 243 -89.37 -33.56 42.01
CA SER A 243 -90.26 -34.73 41.97
C SER A 243 -90.81 -35.17 40.60
N SER A 244 -90.20 -36.19 39.99
CA SER A 244 -90.88 -37.47 39.74
C SER A 244 -89.94 -38.49 39.07
N ASN A 245 -90.02 -39.70 39.58
CA ASN A 245 -89.56 -40.99 39.06
C ASN A 245 -89.15 -41.11 37.58
N GLY A 246 -88.01 -41.78 37.39
CA GLY A 246 -87.89 -42.84 36.38
C GLY A 246 -87.15 -42.46 35.10
N GLY A 247 -85.95 -43.01 34.94
CA GLY A 247 -85.27 -43.10 33.65
C GLY A 247 -83.90 -42.44 33.66
N ALA A 248 -82.88 -43.27 33.57
CA ALA A 248 -81.54 -42.84 33.21
C ALA A 248 -81.58 -41.99 31.93
N GLN A 249 -81.22 -40.72 32.02
CA GLN A 249 -80.70 -39.96 30.89
C GLN A 249 -79.49 -39.17 31.37
N VAL A 250 -78.33 -39.77 31.08
CA VAL A 250 -77.08 -39.09 30.81
C VAL A 250 -77.41 -37.91 29.89
N ASN A 251 -77.30 -36.68 30.40
CA ASN A 251 -77.28 -35.50 29.54
C ASN A 251 -75.90 -35.46 28.89
N GLY A 252 -75.74 -36.30 27.87
CA GLY A 252 -74.55 -36.37 27.05
C GLY A 252 -74.40 -35.07 26.27
N ILE A 253 -73.17 -34.60 26.16
CA ILE A 253 -72.77 -33.62 25.15
C ILE A 253 -73.37 -34.07 23.81
N PRO A 254 -74.11 -33.22 23.08
CA PRO A 254 -74.71 -33.58 21.80
C PRO A 254 -73.66 -34.26 20.91
N PRO A 255 -73.98 -35.37 20.21
CA PRO A 255 -73.00 -36.07 19.36
C PRO A 255 -72.39 -35.14 18.30
N GLU A 256 -73.08 -34.07 17.90
CA GLU A 256 -72.57 -33.01 17.03
C GLU A 256 -71.54 -32.08 17.68
N GLU A 257 -71.59 -31.86 18.99
CA GLU A 257 -70.63 -31.03 19.73
C GLU A 257 -69.39 -31.85 20.11
N ILE A 258 -69.54 -33.14 20.42
CA ILE A 258 -68.41 -34.09 20.50
C ILE A 258 -67.73 -34.23 19.14
N GLY A 259 -68.51 -34.25 18.05
CA GLY A 259 -68.00 -34.27 16.68
C GLY A 259 -67.16 -33.03 16.35
N ARG A 260 -67.70 -31.83 16.62
CA ARG A 260 -66.99 -30.57 16.42
C ARG A 260 -65.72 -30.44 17.26
N LEU A 261 -65.77 -30.83 18.53
CA LEU A 261 -64.59 -30.84 19.39
C LEU A 261 -63.54 -31.88 18.94
N ARG A 262 -63.97 -33.02 18.37
CA ARG A 262 -63.04 -33.98 17.75
C ARG A 262 -62.37 -33.39 16.52
N GLU A 263 -63.14 -32.77 15.63
CA GLU A 263 -62.62 -32.11 14.43
C GLU A 263 -61.64 -30.99 14.80
N GLU A 264 -61.96 -30.16 15.80
CA GLU A 264 -61.07 -29.09 16.27
C GLU A 264 -59.79 -29.65 16.91
N ILE A 265 -59.88 -30.74 17.68
CA ILE A 265 -58.70 -31.44 18.22
C ILE A 265 -57.83 -32.03 17.09
N GLU A 266 -58.46 -32.56 16.05
CA GLU A 266 -57.77 -33.17 14.91
C GLU A 266 -57.09 -32.10 14.03
N GLU A 267 -57.74 -30.95 13.84
CA GLU A 267 -57.17 -29.77 13.19
C GLU A 267 -56.01 -29.16 14.00
N LEU A 268 -56.17 -29.02 15.32
CA LEU A 268 -55.10 -28.55 16.20
C LEU A 268 -53.90 -29.51 16.22
N LYS A 269 -54.14 -30.82 16.17
CA LYS A 269 -53.07 -31.82 16.03
C LYS A 269 -52.35 -31.72 14.70
N SER A 270 -53.10 -31.58 13.59
CA SER A 270 -52.54 -31.37 12.26
C SER A 270 -51.69 -30.10 12.20
N ASN A 271 -52.16 -29.00 12.79
CA ASN A 271 -51.39 -27.75 12.90
C ASN A 271 -50.13 -27.91 13.77
N GLN A 272 -50.21 -28.64 14.88
CA GLN A 272 -49.05 -28.96 15.70
C GLN A 272 -48.00 -29.76 14.93
N GLU A 273 -48.44 -30.75 14.15
CA GLU A 273 -47.55 -31.58 13.34
C GLU A 273 -46.88 -30.77 12.22
N PHE A 274 -47.64 -29.91 11.54
CA PHE A 274 -47.12 -28.99 10.53
C PHE A 274 -46.08 -28.00 11.10
N LEU A 275 -46.36 -27.38 12.24
CA LEU A 275 -45.42 -26.49 12.93
C LEU A 275 -44.14 -27.24 13.36
N ARG A 276 -44.28 -28.49 13.80
CA ARG A 276 -43.15 -29.34 14.17
C ARG A 276 -42.27 -29.70 12.97
N SER A 277 -42.87 -29.98 11.81
CA SER A 277 -42.14 -30.20 10.56
C SER A 277 -41.37 -28.95 10.10
N GLN A 278 -41.99 -27.78 10.16
CA GLN A 278 -41.30 -26.52 9.82
C GLN A 278 -40.13 -26.20 10.76
N LEU A 279 -40.27 -26.50 12.06
CA LEU A 279 -39.16 -26.35 13.01
C LEU A 279 -38.00 -27.29 12.67
N ALA A 280 -38.29 -28.57 12.38
CA ALA A 280 -37.27 -29.54 11.98
C ALA A 280 -36.53 -29.13 10.69
N GLU A 281 -37.23 -28.56 9.71
CA GLU A 281 -36.63 -28.04 8.49
C GLU A 281 -35.70 -26.84 8.78
N LYS A 282 -36.12 -25.91 9.64
CA LYS A 282 -35.28 -24.78 10.03
C LYS A 282 -34.06 -25.20 10.84
N ASP A 283 -34.20 -26.19 11.73
CA ASP A 283 -33.06 -26.74 12.48
C ASP A 283 -32.05 -27.41 11.53
N SER A 284 -32.52 -28.13 10.50
CA SER A 284 -31.66 -28.71 9.46
C SER A 284 -30.93 -27.63 8.64
N LEU A 285 -31.60 -26.52 8.32
CA LEU A 285 -30.98 -25.40 7.61
C LEU A 285 -29.91 -24.71 8.47
N ILE A 286 -30.16 -24.56 9.77
CA ILE A 286 -29.18 -24.00 10.71
C ILE A 286 -27.94 -24.90 10.81
N GLU A 287 -28.11 -26.22 10.92
CA GLU A 287 -27.01 -27.19 10.91
C GLU A 287 -26.17 -27.11 9.61
N ASN A 288 -26.83 -26.97 8.45
CA ASN A 288 -26.15 -26.82 7.17
C ASN A 288 -25.38 -25.50 7.05
N LEU A 289 -25.93 -24.39 7.54
CA LEU A 289 -25.23 -23.10 7.58
C LEU A 289 -24.04 -23.13 8.54
N LYS A 290 -24.21 -23.76 9.70
CA LYS A 290 -23.17 -23.88 10.72
C LYS A 290 -22.00 -24.74 10.25
N SER A 291 -22.28 -25.89 9.62
CA SER A 291 -21.25 -26.75 9.01
C SER A 291 -20.53 -26.06 7.84
N SER A 292 -21.25 -25.28 7.02
CA SER A 292 -20.64 -24.46 5.97
C SER A 292 -19.70 -23.39 6.55
N GLN A 293 -20.03 -22.81 7.69
CA GLN A 293 -19.21 -21.81 8.37
C GLN A 293 -17.95 -22.45 9.00
N THR A 294 -18.08 -23.62 9.66
CA THR A 294 -16.94 -24.36 10.19
C THR A 294 -15.95 -24.80 9.10
N SER A 295 -16.44 -25.13 7.90
CA SER A 295 -15.58 -25.46 6.75
C SER A 295 -14.78 -24.27 6.22
N ARG A 296 -15.30 -23.04 6.35
CA ARG A 296 -14.58 -21.80 6.01
C ARG A 296 -13.48 -21.51 7.03
N ASP A 297 -13.77 -21.64 8.32
CA ASP A 297 -12.80 -21.41 9.41
C ASP A 297 -11.64 -22.42 9.37
N THR A 298 -11.89 -23.66 8.92
CA THR A 298 -10.85 -24.68 8.78
C THR A 298 -9.88 -24.38 7.63
N ASN A 299 -10.35 -23.75 6.55
CA ASN A 299 -9.50 -23.36 5.43
C ASN A 299 -8.60 -22.16 5.76
N GLU A 300 -9.06 -21.20 6.57
CA GLU A 300 -8.23 -20.09 7.07
C GLU A 300 -7.14 -20.56 8.06
N ALA A 301 -7.43 -21.55 8.91
CA ALA A 301 -6.43 -22.13 9.81
C ALA A 301 -5.28 -22.84 9.07
N THR A 302 -5.56 -23.49 7.93
CA THR A 302 -4.52 -24.13 7.11
C THR A 302 -3.66 -23.14 6.31
N ALA A 303 -4.19 -21.97 5.95
CA ALA A 303 -3.41 -20.89 5.35
C ALA A 303 -2.44 -20.26 6.37
N SER A 304 -2.93 -20.01 7.60
CA SER A 304 -2.11 -19.48 8.69
C SER A 304 -0.96 -20.41 9.10
N ALA A 305 -1.14 -21.72 9.06
CA ALA A 305 -0.09 -22.69 9.37
C ALA A 305 1.04 -22.70 8.32
N ARG A 306 0.72 -22.58 7.03
CA ARG A 306 1.72 -22.49 5.95
C ARG A 306 2.52 -21.19 6.01
N ASP A 307 1.87 -20.10 6.35
CA ASP A 307 2.54 -18.80 6.52
C ASP A 307 3.49 -18.83 7.74
N SER A 308 3.11 -19.52 8.83
CA SER A 308 3.99 -19.71 9.99
C SER A 308 5.22 -20.55 9.68
N GLU A 309 5.10 -21.56 8.82
CA GLU A 309 6.20 -22.45 8.42
C GLU A 309 7.19 -21.73 7.48
N GLN A 310 6.69 -20.96 6.52
CA GLN A 310 7.52 -20.09 5.65
C GLN A 310 8.25 -19.00 6.45
N ILE A 311 7.60 -18.40 7.46
CA ILE A 311 8.25 -17.42 8.35
C ILE A 311 9.39 -18.06 9.16
N ALA A 312 9.25 -19.32 9.57
CA ALA A 312 10.30 -20.03 10.30
C ALA A 312 11.52 -20.32 9.40
N GLU A 313 11.29 -20.75 8.16
CA GLU A 313 12.35 -20.98 7.16
C GLU A 313 13.11 -19.69 6.83
N LEU A 314 12.39 -18.59 6.59
CA LEU A 314 13.00 -17.27 6.32
C LEU A 314 13.83 -16.76 7.50
N LYS A 315 13.40 -17.03 8.75
CA LYS A 315 14.19 -16.68 9.95
C LYS A 315 15.48 -17.50 10.06
N GLN A 316 15.44 -18.78 9.69
CA GLN A 316 16.61 -19.64 9.68
C GLN A 316 17.61 -19.22 8.59
N GLU A 317 17.12 -18.85 7.41
CA GLU A 317 17.94 -18.33 6.31
C GLU A 317 18.59 -16.98 6.68
N LEU A 318 17.85 -16.09 7.35
CA LEU A 318 18.42 -14.85 7.90
C LEU A 318 19.54 -15.10 8.92
N ALA A 319 19.37 -16.09 9.81
CA ALA A 319 20.38 -16.43 10.80
C ALA A 319 21.68 -16.95 10.15
N THR A 320 21.55 -17.79 9.12
CA THR A 320 22.71 -18.32 8.38
C THR A 320 23.42 -17.23 7.58
N LEU A 321 22.70 -16.36 6.88
CA LEU A 321 23.27 -15.21 6.18
C LEU A 321 23.99 -14.25 7.14
N LYS A 322 23.43 -13.99 8.32
CA LYS A 322 24.06 -13.15 9.34
C LYS A 322 25.35 -13.77 9.88
N SER A 323 25.39 -15.09 10.05
CA SER A 323 26.61 -15.82 10.42
C SER A 323 27.69 -15.72 9.33
N GLN A 324 27.31 -15.88 8.05
CA GLN A 324 28.22 -15.73 6.92
C GLN A 324 28.76 -14.30 6.80
N LEU A 325 27.91 -13.29 7.01
CA LEU A 325 28.31 -11.89 7.00
C LEU A 325 29.34 -11.59 8.10
N ASN A 326 29.12 -12.09 9.32
CA ASN A 326 30.09 -11.94 10.41
C ASN A 326 31.42 -12.63 10.09
N SER A 327 31.39 -13.85 9.54
CA SER A 327 32.60 -14.55 9.10
C SER A 327 33.37 -13.75 8.05
N LYS A 328 32.67 -13.22 7.03
CA LYS A 328 33.29 -12.39 5.99
C LYS A 328 33.82 -11.07 6.54
N SER A 329 33.13 -10.47 7.50
CA SER A 329 33.61 -9.27 8.18
C SER A 329 34.94 -9.51 8.90
N VAL A 330 35.09 -10.64 9.61
CA VAL A 330 36.34 -11.00 10.29
C VAL A 330 37.48 -11.22 9.28
N GLU A 331 37.19 -11.88 8.16
CA GLU A 331 38.15 -12.10 7.07
C GLU A 331 38.64 -10.77 6.45
N ILE A 332 37.73 -9.82 6.23
CA ILE A 332 38.07 -8.47 5.75
C ILE A 332 38.97 -7.75 6.74
N THR A 333 38.65 -7.79 8.04
CA THR A 333 39.48 -7.12 9.06
C THR A 333 40.89 -7.72 9.09
N LYS A 334 41.00 -9.04 8.99
CA LYS A 334 42.32 -9.72 8.92
C LYS A 334 43.13 -9.28 7.70
N LEU A 335 42.51 -9.25 6.52
CA LEU A 335 43.18 -8.81 5.29
C LEU A 335 43.59 -7.34 5.35
N GLN A 336 42.79 -6.48 6.00
CA GLN A 336 43.16 -5.09 6.23
C GLN A 336 44.39 -4.96 7.15
N THR A 337 44.47 -5.78 8.21
CA THR A 337 45.65 -5.82 9.08
C THR A 337 46.89 -6.31 8.34
N GLU A 338 46.81 -7.41 7.59
CA GLU A 338 47.92 -7.92 6.78
C GLU A 338 48.41 -6.89 5.75
N LYS A 339 47.48 -6.18 5.09
CA LYS A 339 47.82 -5.09 4.18
C LYS A 339 48.59 -3.97 4.90
N GLN A 340 48.19 -3.61 6.11
CA GLN A 340 48.82 -2.53 6.87
C GLN A 340 50.23 -2.92 7.35
N GLU A 341 50.43 -4.18 7.76
CA GLU A 341 51.75 -4.72 8.09
C GLU A 341 52.68 -4.74 6.87
N LEU A 342 52.16 -5.12 5.70
CA LEU A 342 52.93 -5.09 4.45
C LEU A 342 53.34 -3.67 4.05
N LEU A 343 52.44 -2.69 4.20
CA LEU A 343 52.74 -1.28 3.95
C LEU A 343 53.84 -0.77 4.88
N GLN A 344 53.77 -1.10 6.18
CA GLN A 344 54.82 -0.74 7.14
C GLN A 344 56.17 -1.39 6.80
N LYS A 345 56.17 -2.66 6.37
CA LYS A 345 57.40 -3.33 5.92
C LYS A 345 58.00 -2.67 4.68
N ILE A 346 57.18 -2.21 3.74
CA ILE A 346 57.64 -1.49 2.55
C ILE A 346 58.24 -0.13 2.95
N GLU A 347 57.59 0.63 3.83
CA GLU A 347 58.10 1.92 4.32
C GLU A 347 59.44 1.77 5.07
N ALA A 348 59.60 0.69 5.85
CA ALA A 348 60.84 0.35 6.54
C ALA A 348 61.97 -0.16 5.62
N PHE A 349 61.66 -0.57 4.38
CA PHE A 349 62.66 -1.01 3.39
C PHE A 349 63.11 0.15 2.47
N VAL A 350 62.31 1.20 2.38
CA VAL A 350 62.54 2.40 1.55
C VAL A 350 63.20 3.53 2.36
N SER A 351 63.16 3.46 3.69
CA SER A 351 63.94 4.30 4.62
C SER A 351 65.26 3.63 4.98
#